data_AF-A0AAP8GBE6-F1
#
_entry.id   AF-A0AAP8GBE6-F1
#
_cell.length_a   1.000
_cell.length_b   1.000
_cell.length_c   1.000
_cell.angle_alpha   90.00
_cell.angle_beta   90.00
_cell.angle_gamma   90.00
#
_symmetry.space_group_name_H-M   'P 1'
#
loop_
_entity.id
_entity.type
_entity.pdbx_description
1 polymer ?
#
loop_
_entity_poly.entity_id
_entity_poly.type
_entity_poly.pdbx_seq_one_letter_code
_entity_poly.pdbx_strand_id
1 'polypeptide(L)'
;MIFTHDTTRLALLAALSLSYAGVCLAPWLRARARRRASDAAKAALANSPAWLVAYASQTGNAEELATQTAQSLQLAGIPVRLCALADLTAMDLQQAERALFLVSTYGEGDAPDNAAAFMGRLMTGELALPQLHYAVLALGDRSYGQFCGFGRALDAWLAEQGASRLFERIEVDRSASATIEQWFQHLSHLAGTSDAPDWSAPAFGDWRLMRRQLLNPGSAGGPIYHVELAPLAGSLPDWQSGDLVQVAAPLDPAQPREYSIASIPHDGGVHLLVRQHAHPDGSLGLASGWLTAQAAVGDVVQLRLRQHRRFRLEDNAQRPLILIGNGSGIAGLRGHLKSRVLAGQRRNWLIFGERNAAHDFHYREEIEHWHASGDLPRLDLAFSRDQAERTYVQDRLRGNADEVKLWLQQGAAIYICGSLAGMAGGVDQALQEMLGRPALDALAAEGRYRRDVY
;
A
#
# COMPACT_ATOMS: atom_id res chain seq x y z
N MET A 1 -26.91 -33.28 34.66
CA MET A 1 -27.47 -32.22 33.80
C MET A 1 -28.97 -32.15 34.06
N ILE A 2 -29.42 -31.12 34.79
CA ILE A 2 -30.85 -30.88 35.04
C ILE A 2 -31.40 -30.23 33.77
N PHE A 3 -32.13 -30.99 32.96
CA PHE A 3 -32.85 -30.45 31.80
C PHE A 3 -34.09 -29.70 32.30
N THR A 4 -34.03 -28.38 32.27
CA THR A 4 -35.17 -27.53 32.60
C THR A 4 -36.23 -27.66 31.51
N HIS A 5 -37.44 -28.10 31.85
CA HIS A 5 -38.60 -28.18 30.95
C HIS A 5 -39.33 -26.84 30.81
N ASP A 6 -38.63 -25.74 31.10
CA ASP A 6 -39.16 -24.38 31.03
C ASP A 6 -39.23 -23.97 29.55
N THR A 7 -40.43 -24.08 29.00
CA THR A 7 -40.74 -23.78 27.59
C THR A 7 -40.36 -22.35 27.22
N THR A 8 -40.46 -21.41 28.16
CA THR A 8 -40.05 -20.01 28.01
C THR A 8 -38.55 -19.87 27.81
N ARG A 9 -37.74 -20.61 28.58
CA ARG A 9 -36.26 -20.62 28.41
C ARG A 9 -35.83 -21.29 27.11
N LEU A 10 -36.48 -22.38 26.72
CA LEU A 10 -36.23 -23.06 25.45
C LEU A 10 -36.58 -22.17 24.26
N ALA A 11 -37.68 -21.43 24.34
CA ALA A 11 -38.08 -20.46 23.31
C ALA A 11 -37.07 -19.30 23.21
N LEU A 12 -36.59 -18.76 24.34
CA LEU A 12 -35.57 -17.72 24.36
C LEU A 12 -34.23 -18.19 23.79
N LEU A 13 -33.80 -19.41 24.13
CA LEU A 13 -32.59 -20.03 23.56
C LEU A 13 -32.70 -20.24 22.05
N ALA A 14 -33.85 -20.73 21.58
CA ALA A 14 -34.11 -20.88 20.14
C ALA A 14 -34.09 -19.53 19.43
N ALA A 15 -34.73 -18.49 20.00
CA ALA A 15 -34.73 -17.15 19.46
C ALA A 15 -33.31 -16.55 19.40
N LEU A 16 -32.52 -16.67 20.47
CA LEU A 16 -31.13 -16.21 20.51
C LEU A 16 -30.24 -16.95 19.50
N SER A 17 -30.45 -18.25 19.33
CA SER A 17 -29.69 -19.09 18.40
C SER A 17 -30.02 -18.73 16.94
N LEU A 18 -31.30 -18.50 16.62
CA LEU A 18 -31.74 -18.01 15.30
C LEU A 18 -31.24 -16.59 15.02
N SER A 19 -31.25 -15.72 16.04
CA SER A 19 -30.72 -14.36 15.95
C SER A 19 -29.22 -14.38 15.65
N TYR A 20 -28.47 -15.18 16.39
CA TYR A 20 -27.04 -15.36 16.21
C TYR A 20 -26.71 -15.97 14.83
N ALA A 21 -27.44 -17.01 14.42
CA ALA A 21 -27.31 -17.59 13.09
C ALA A 21 -27.61 -16.55 12.00
N GLY A 22 -28.63 -15.70 12.16
CA GLY A 22 -28.92 -14.60 11.25
C GLY A 22 -27.79 -13.57 11.16
N VAL A 23 -27.21 -13.18 12.30
CA VAL A 23 -26.06 -12.26 12.40
C VAL A 23 -24.80 -12.85 11.75
N CYS A 24 -24.58 -14.16 11.82
CA CYS A 24 -23.45 -14.83 11.16
C CYS A 24 -23.70 -15.09 9.67
N LEU A 25 -24.92 -15.47 9.29
CA LEU A 25 -25.26 -15.89 7.92
C LEU A 25 -25.42 -14.69 6.99
N ALA A 26 -25.96 -13.56 7.46
CA ALA A 26 -26.19 -12.38 6.61
C ALA A 26 -24.90 -11.75 6.06
N PRO A 27 -23.81 -11.54 6.84
CA PRO A 27 -22.52 -11.12 6.32
C PRO A 27 -21.91 -12.13 5.35
N TRP A 28 -22.01 -13.43 5.66
CA TRP A 28 -21.48 -14.50 4.80
C TRP A 28 -22.21 -14.57 3.45
N LEU A 29 -23.55 -14.48 3.45
CA LEU A 29 -24.36 -14.44 2.23
C LEU A 29 -24.07 -13.19 1.41
N ARG A 30 -23.90 -12.02 2.04
CA ARG A 30 -23.50 -10.78 1.36
C ARG A 30 -22.11 -10.88 0.75
N ALA A 31 -21.14 -11.44 1.47
CA ALA A 31 -19.79 -11.67 0.97
C ALA A 31 -19.79 -12.65 -0.20
N ARG A 32 -20.56 -13.75 -0.10
CA ARG A 32 -20.71 -14.75 -1.16
C ARG A 32 -21.41 -14.20 -2.40
N ALA A 33 -22.45 -13.38 -2.23
CA ALA A 33 -23.15 -12.72 -3.32
C ALA A 33 -22.24 -11.72 -4.05
N ARG A 34 -21.45 -10.93 -3.30
CA ARG A 34 -20.45 -10.01 -3.87
C ARG A 34 -19.35 -10.73 -4.62
N ARG A 35 -18.81 -11.83 -4.06
CA ARG A 35 -17.83 -12.68 -4.76
C ARG A 35 -18.41 -13.22 -6.06
N ARG A 36 -19.62 -13.80 -6.03
CA ARG A 36 -20.31 -14.27 -7.25
C ARG A 36 -20.55 -13.17 -8.28
N ALA A 37 -20.94 -11.96 -7.85
CA ALA A 37 -21.14 -10.84 -8.75
C ALA A 37 -19.83 -10.35 -9.38
N SER A 38 -18.75 -10.28 -8.59
CA SER A 38 -17.41 -9.98 -9.07
C SER A 38 -16.89 -11.06 -10.02
N ASP A 39 -17.07 -12.34 -9.69
CA ASP A 39 -16.66 -13.48 -10.52
C ASP A 39 -17.46 -13.49 -11.83
N ALA A 40 -18.75 -13.17 -11.79
CA ALA A 40 -19.59 -13.05 -12.98
C ALA A 40 -19.19 -11.86 -13.86
N ALA A 41 -18.86 -10.70 -13.26
CA ALA A 41 -18.36 -9.54 -13.99
C ALA A 41 -16.97 -9.80 -14.61
N LYS A 42 -16.08 -10.46 -13.87
CA LYS A 42 -14.77 -10.92 -14.37
C LYS A 42 -14.92 -11.94 -15.50
N ALA A 43 -15.86 -12.88 -15.40
CA ALA A 43 -16.14 -13.86 -16.45
C ALA A 43 -16.74 -13.20 -17.71
N ALA A 44 -17.60 -12.19 -17.54
CA ALA A 44 -18.14 -11.42 -18.65
C ALA A 44 -17.04 -10.62 -19.39
N LEU A 45 -16.09 -10.03 -18.64
CA LEU A 45 -14.92 -9.35 -19.23
C LEU A 45 -13.87 -10.32 -19.82
N ALA A 46 -13.80 -11.56 -19.34
CA ALA A 46 -12.87 -12.58 -19.85
C ALA A 46 -13.22 -13.04 -21.28
N ASN A 47 -14.50 -12.95 -21.66
CA ASN A 47 -15.00 -13.42 -22.95
C ASN A 47 -14.99 -12.37 -24.07
N SER A 48 -14.38 -11.20 -23.85
CA SER A 48 -14.16 -10.20 -24.91
C SER A 48 -12.72 -10.27 -25.42
N PRO A 49 -12.48 -10.11 -26.73
CA PRO A 49 -11.13 -10.09 -27.33
C PRO A 49 -10.41 -8.77 -27.01
N ALA A 50 -10.24 -8.49 -25.72
CA ALA A 50 -9.62 -7.29 -25.19
C ALA A 50 -8.15 -7.56 -24.87
N TRP A 51 -7.31 -6.54 -25.04
CA TRP A 51 -5.94 -6.61 -24.56
C TRP A 51 -5.94 -6.67 -23.04
N LEU A 52 -5.06 -7.50 -22.50
CA LEU A 52 -4.83 -7.55 -21.07
C LEU A 52 -3.83 -6.47 -20.67
N VAL A 53 -4.18 -5.63 -19.71
CA VAL A 53 -3.22 -4.73 -19.05
C VAL A 53 -3.18 -5.13 -17.58
N ALA A 54 -2.07 -5.72 -17.17
CA ALA A 54 -1.89 -6.25 -15.83
C ALA A 54 -0.83 -5.45 -15.07
N TYR A 55 -1.08 -5.18 -13.79
CA TYR A 55 -0.12 -4.45 -12.96
C TYR A 55 0.21 -5.13 -11.64
N ALA A 56 1.44 -4.92 -11.17
CA ALA A 56 1.87 -5.25 -9.81
C ALA A 56 2.53 -4.02 -9.20
N SER A 57 2.04 -3.55 -8.05
CA SER A 57 2.54 -2.32 -7.43
C SER A 57 2.36 -2.32 -5.92
N GLN A 58 3.37 -1.81 -5.22
CA GLN A 58 3.33 -1.63 -3.77
C GLN A 58 2.73 -0.26 -3.41
N THR A 59 3.28 0.82 -3.97
CA THR A 59 2.88 2.22 -3.70
C THR A 59 1.94 2.81 -4.77
N GLY A 60 1.55 2.03 -5.78
CA GLY A 60 0.59 2.44 -6.82
C GLY A 60 1.22 2.99 -8.10
N ASN A 61 2.56 3.07 -8.20
CA ASN A 61 3.24 3.59 -9.39
C ASN A 61 2.92 2.83 -10.67
N ALA A 62 3.07 1.50 -10.65
CA ALA A 62 2.76 0.68 -11.80
C ALA A 62 1.25 0.59 -12.09
N GLU A 63 0.41 0.74 -11.05
CA GLU A 63 -1.06 0.80 -11.21
C GLU A 63 -1.49 2.06 -11.97
N GLU A 64 -0.89 3.21 -11.65
CA GLU A 64 -1.16 4.46 -12.36
C GLU A 64 -0.73 4.38 -13.83
N LEU A 65 0.49 3.89 -14.10
CA LEU A 65 0.98 3.70 -15.47
C LEU A 65 0.13 2.69 -16.24
N ALA A 66 -0.40 1.66 -15.57
CA ALA A 66 -1.26 0.66 -16.19
C ALA A 66 -2.63 1.25 -16.52
N THR A 67 -3.16 2.09 -15.63
CA THR A 67 -4.40 2.84 -15.87
C THR A 67 -4.23 3.77 -17.06
N GLN A 68 -3.13 4.50 -17.14
CA GLN A 68 -2.83 5.37 -18.28
C GLN A 68 -2.62 4.57 -19.57
N THR A 69 -1.89 3.46 -19.53
CA THR A 69 -1.72 2.54 -20.66
C THR A 69 -3.07 2.03 -21.17
N ALA A 70 -3.98 1.64 -20.26
CA ALA A 70 -5.32 1.20 -20.61
C ALA A 70 -6.14 2.32 -21.24
N GLN A 71 -6.08 3.54 -20.71
CA GLN A 71 -6.75 4.71 -21.27
C GLN A 71 -6.22 5.05 -22.67
N SER A 72 -4.91 5.03 -22.89
CA SER A 72 -4.29 5.28 -24.21
C SER A 72 -4.76 4.28 -25.26
N LEU A 73 -4.81 2.99 -24.91
CA LEU A 73 -5.33 1.94 -25.80
C LEU A 73 -6.83 2.12 -26.08
N GLN A 74 -7.63 2.44 -25.05
CA GLN A 74 -9.07 2.69 -25.20
C GLN A 74 -9.35 3.89 -26.12
N LEU A 75 -8.56 4.96 -26.02
CA LEU A 75 -8.63 6.12 -26.92
C LEU A 75 -8.30 5.75 -28.36
N ALA A 76 -7.38 4.80 -28.57
CA ALA A 76 -7.09 4.23 -29.88
C ALA A 76 -8.15 3.21 -30.36
N GLY A 77 -9.26 3.05 -29.64
CA GLY A 77 -10.33 2.12 -29.99
C GLY A 77 -10.03 0.64 -29.68
N ILE A 78 -8.95 0.37 -28.95
CA ILE A 78 -8.56 -0.99 -28.55
C ILE A 78 -9.29 -1.36 -27.24
N PRO A 79 -10.11 -2.42 -27.22
CA PRO A 79 -10.74 -2.86 -25.98
C PRO A 79 -9.67 -3.37 -25.00
N VAL A 80 -9.74 -2.92 -23.74
CA VAL A 80 -8.78 -3.26 -22.69
C VAL A 80 -9.48 -3.80 -21.46
N ARG A 81 -8.90 -4.87 -20.91
CA ARG A 81 -9.15 -5.34 -19.54
C ARG A 81 -7.96 -4.95 -18.65
N LEU A 82 -8.18 -4.02 -17.73
CA LEU A 82 -7.22 -3.63 -16.70
C LEU A 82 -7.45 -4.46 -15.43
N CYS A 83 -6.41 -5.10 -14.89
CA CYS A 83 -6.51 -5.83 -13.62
C CYS A 83 -5.17 -5.90 -12.87
N ALA A 84 -5.23 -6.22 -11.57
CA ALA A 84 -4.02 -6.54 -10.80
C ALA A 84 -3.48 -7.92 -11.21
N LEU A 85 -2.17 -8.13 -11.10
CA LEU A 85 -1.53 -9.39 -11.46
C LEU A 85 -2.07 -10.57 -10.63
N ALA A 86 -2.34 -10.36 -9.35
CA ALA A 86 -2.95 -11.37 -8.47
C ALA A 86 -4.34 -11.86 -8.94
N ASP A 87 -5.06 -11.08 -9.75
CA ASP A 87 -6.38 -11.46 -10.27
C ASP A 87 -6.31 -12.37 -11.50
N LEU A 88 -5.14 -12.50 -12.13
CA LEU A 88 -4.98 -13.33 -13.31
C LEU A 88 -5.01 -14.81 -12.96
N THR A 89 -5.67 -15.57 -13.84
CA THR A 89 -5.69 -17.03 -13.85
C THR A 89 -4.89 -17.58 -15.03
N ALA A 90 -4.57 -18.88 -14.97
CA ALA A 90 -3.96 -19.59 -16.09
C ALA A 90 -4.79 -19.45 -17.38
N MET A 91 -6.12 -19.53 -17.25
CA MET A 91 -7.05 -19.42 -18.38
C MET A 91 -7.03 -18.01 -18.99
N ASP A 92 -6.97 -16.95 -18.17
CA ASP A 92 -6.87 -15.58 -18.69
C ASP A 92 -5.61 -15.40 -19.55
N LEU A 93 -4.45 -15.93 -19.10
CA LEU A 93 -3.19 -15.85 -19.84
C LEU A 93 -3.21 -16.72 -21.10
N GLN A 94 -3.75 -17.93 -21.01
CA GLN A 94 -3.84 -18.84 -22.16
C GLN A 94 -4.76 -18.28 -23.24
N GLN A 95 -5.86 -17.62 -22.89
CA GLN A 95 -6.81 -17.08 -23.87
C GLN A 95 -6.38 -15.72 -24.44
N ALA A 96 -5.47 -15.01 -23.76
CA ALA A 96 -5.02 -13.70 -24.21
C ALA A 96 -4.07 -13.81 -25.41
N GLU A 97 -4.37 -13.07 -26.47
CA GLU A 97 -3.45 -12.88 -27.60
C GLU A 97 -2.43 -11.78 -27.32
N ARG A 98 -2.82 -10.75 -26.53
CA ARG A 98 -1.97 -9.60 -26.19
C ARG A 98 -2.07 -9.23 -24.71
N ALA A 99 -0.92 -9.09 -24.05
CA ALA A 99 -0.83 -8.64 -22.67
C ALA A 99 0.29 -7.63 -22.41
N LEU A 100 0.01 -6.58 -21.65
CA LEU A 100 0.99 -5.61 -21.19
C LEU A 100 1.11 -5.71 -19.67
N PHE A 101 2.34 -5.91 -19.19
CA PHE A 101 2.63 -6.07 -17.77
C PHE A 101 3.41 -4.86 -17.24
N LEU A 102 2.83 -4.13 -16.30
CA LEU A 102 3.49 -3.01 -15.64
C LEU A 102 3.75 -3.39 -14.19
N VAL A 103 5.00 -3.69 -13.87
CA VAL A 103 5.34 -4.34 -12.60
C VAL A 103 6.45 -3.60 -11.87
N SER A 104 6.20 -3.23 -10.63
CA SER A 104 7.22 -2.74 -9.72
C SER A 104 8.01 -3.90 -9.12
N THR A 105 9.26 -3.64 -8.76
CA THR A 105 10.06 -4.51 -7.89
C THR A 105 10.08 -3.93 -6.48
N TYR A 106 10.10 -4.78 -5.47
CA TYR A 106 10.07 -4.38 -4.07
C TYR A 106 11.19 -5.06 -3.27
N GLY A 107 11.76 -4.37 -2.27
CA GLY A 107 12.87 -4.91 -1.47
C GLY A 107 14.09 -5.31 -2.31
N GLU A 108 14.62 -6.51 -2.05
CA GLU A 108 15.82 -7.05 -2.73
C GLU A 108 15.46 -7.87 -3.98
N GLY A 109 14.57 -7.34 -4.82
CA GLY A 109 14.17 -8.01 -6.07
C GLY A 109 12.84 -8.75 -6.00
N ASP A 110 12.15 -8.71 -4.87
CA ASP A 110 10.89 -9.39 -4.64
C ASP A 110 9.73 -8.74 -5.41
N ALA A 111 8.66 -9.51 -5.60
CA ALA A 111 7.43 -8.98 -6.16
C ALA A 111 6.64 -8.16 -5.14
N PRO A 112 5.86 -7.17 -5.59
CA PRO A 112 4.89 -6.48 -4.76
C PRO A 112 3.85 -7.46 -4.20
N ASP A 113 3.20 -7.10 -3.09
CA ASP A 113 2.25 -8.00 -2.42
C ASP A 113 1.10 -8.46 -3.34
N ASN A 114 0.66 -7.63 -4.30
CA ASN A 114 -0.37 -7.99 -5.29
C ASN A 114 0.16 -8.81 -6.48
N ALA A 115 1.36 -9.36 -6.38
CA ALA A 115 1.90 -10.35 -7.31
C ALA A 115 2.30 -11.66 -6.61
N ALA A 116 2.42 -11.69 -5.28
CA ALA A 116 2.82 -12.89 -4.53
C ALA A 116 1.93 -14.11 -4.82
N ALA A 117 0.61 -13.92 -4.83
CA ALA A 117 -0.35 -14.98 -5.15
C ALA A 117 -0.31 -15.41 -6.64
N PHE A 118 0.11 -14.53 -7.55
CA PHE A 118 0.33 -14.87 -8.96
C PHE A 118 1.59 -15.73 -9.10
N MET A 119 2.69 -15.30 -8.48
CA MET A 119 3.95 -16.04 -8.50
C MET A 119 3.78 -17.45 -7.97
N GLY A 120 3.21 -17.59 -6.77
CA GLY A 120 3.08 -18.90 -6.11
C GLY A 120 2.09 -19.86 -6.77
N ARG A 121 1.19 -19.37 -7.63
CA ARG A 121 0.21 -20.20 -8.35
C ARG A 121 0.59 -20.51 -9.78
N LEU A 122 1.17 -19.54 -10.50
CA LEU A 122 1.38 -19.63 -11.94
C LEU A 122 2.87 -19.70 -12.29
N MET A 123 3.73 -18.92 -11.64
CA MET A 123 5.16 -18.90 -11.97
C MET A 123 5.95 -20.11 -11.45
N THR A 124 5.34 -20.95 -10.60
CA THR A 124 5.95 -22.19 -10.10
C THR A 124 5.68 -23.41 -10.99
N GLY A 125 4.83 -23.29 -12.01
CA GLY A 125 4.42 -24.38 -12.89
C GLY A 125 4.69 -24.09 -14.36
N GLU A 126 4.49 -25.11 -15.18
CA GLU A 126 4.46 -24.97 -16.65
C GLU A 126 3.06 -24.56 -17.10
N LEU A 127 3.01 -23.55 -17.97
CA LEU A 127 1.81 -23.02 -18.58
C LEU A 127 2.15 -22.64 -20.03
N ALA A 128 1.73 -23.44 -21.00
CA ALA A 128 1.99 -23.11 -22.40
C ALA A 128 1.23 -21.86 -22.84
N LEU A 129 1.95 -20.84 -23.34
CA LEU A 129 1.44 -19.54 -23.79
C LEU A 129 1.83 -19.21 -25.25
N PRO A 130 1.71 -20.14 -26.22
CA PRO A 130 2.27 -19.97 -27.57
C PRO A 130 1.63 -18.83 -28.38
N GLN A 131 0.41 -18.43 -28.03
CA GLN A 131 -0.34 -17.37 -28.71
C GLN A 131 -0.24 -16.00 -28.04
N LEU A 132 0.36 -15.95 -26.84
CA LEU A 132 0.47 -14.72 -26.08
C LEU A 132 1.62 -13.86 -26.63
N HIS A 133 1.28 -12.64 -27.06
CA HIS A 133 2.24 -11.59 -27.34
C HIS A 133 2.26 -10.61 -26.18
N TYR A 134 3.44 -10.30 -25.64
CA TYR A 134 3.51 -9.51 -24.40
C TYR A 134 4.60 -8.44 -24.39
N ALA A 135 4.43 -7.45 -23.52
CA ALA A 135 5.49 -6.50 -23.19
C ALA A 135 5.52 -6.27 -21.68
N VAL A 136 6.71 -5.96 -21.15
CA VAL A 136 6.93 -5.72 -19.72
C VAL A 136 7.56 -4.34 -19.52
N LEU A 137 6.89 -3.49 -18.75
CA LEU A 137 7.46 -2.30 -18.14
C LEU A 137 7.84 -2.64 -16.70
N ALA A 138 9.13 -2.82 -16.45
CA ALA A 138 9.67 -3.15 -15.14
C ALA A 138 10.09 -1.86 -14.44
N LEU A 139 9.52 -1.57 -13.28
CA LEU A 139 9.89 -0.44 -12.45
C LEU A 139 10.78 -0.90 -11.30
N GLY A 140 11.89 -0.20 -11.09
CA GLY A 140 12.83 -0.48 -10.01
C GLY A 140 13.62 0.76 -9.60
N ASP A 141 14.61 0.52 -8.75
CA ASP A 141 15.53 1.54 -8.26
C ASP A 141 16.95 0.95 -8.24
N ARG A 142 17.88 1.60 -8.94
CA ARG A 142 19.27 1.13 -9.08
C ARG A 142 20.07 1.19 -7.77
N SER A 143 19.56 1.84 -6.73
CA SER A 143 20.19 1.85 -5.40
C SER A 143 20.06 0.52 -4.65
N TYR A 144 19.17 -0.37 -5.10
CA TYR A 144 18.98 -1.71 -4.54
C TYR A 144 19.76 -2.75 -5.34
N GLY A 145 20.11 -3.88 -4.70
CA GLY A 145 20.96 -4.90 -5.31
C GLY A 145 20.34 -5.57 -6.55
N GLN A 146 19.01 -5.70 -6.58
CA GLN A 146 18.27 -6.38 -7.65
C GLN A 146 17.39 -5.40 -8.45
N PHE A 147 18.03 -4.53 -9.22
CA PHE A 147 17.33 -3.59 -10.10
C PHE A 147 16.35 -4.30 -11.05
N CYS A 148 15.07 -3.92 -11.00
CA CYS A 148 13.97 -4.53 -11.78
C CYS A 148 13.81 -6.05 -11.61
N GLY A 149 14.29 -6.64 -10.51
CA GLY A 149 14.34 -8.09 -10.27
C GLY A 149 13.04 -8.84 -10.59
N PHE A 150 11.89 -8.38 -10.08
CA PHE A 150 10.62 -9.05 -10.35
C PHE A 150 10.19 -8.94 -11.82
N GLY A 151 10.35 -7.77 -12.44
CA GLY A 151 10.02 -7.59 -13.85
C GLY A 151 10.89 -8.42 -14.78
N ARG A 152 12.17 -8.61 -14.42
CA ARG A 152 13.10 -9.51 -15.11
C ARG A 152 12.66 -10.97 -14.99
N ALA A 153 12.30 -11.40 -13.77
CA ALA A 153 11.82 -12.76 -13.53
C ALA A 153 10.50 -13.06 -14.27
N LEU A 154 9.55 -12.13 -14.27
CA LEU A 154 8.29 -12.26 -15.01
C LEU A 154 8.52 -12.38 -16.52
N ASP A 155 9.37 -11.52 -17.08
CA ASP A 155 9.70 -11.55 -18.50
C ASP A 155 10.44 -12.83 -18.92
N ALA A 156 11.36 -13.33 -18.08
CA ALA A 156 12.03 -14.60 -18.31
C ALA A 156 11.03 -15.77 -18.31
N TRP A 157 10.17 -15.84 -17.28
CA TRP A 157 9.17 -16.88 -17.16
C TRP A 157 8.18 -16.91 -18.33
N LEU A 158 7.66 -15.74 -18.75
CA LEU A 158 6.74 -15.65 -19.91
C LEU A 158 7.38 -16.19 -21.20
N ALA A 159 8.67 -15.89 -21.42
CA ALA A 159 9.40 -16.39 -22.56
C ALA A 159 9.64 -17.91 -22.49
N GLU A 160 9.98 -18.44 -21.31
CA GLU A 160 10.12 -19.88 -21.07
C GLU A 160 8.79 -20.63 -21.31
N GLN A 161 7.66 -19.98 -21.05
CA GLN A 161 6.31 -20.50 -21.33
C GLN A 161 5.90 -20.44 -22.82
N GLY A 162 6.78 -19.94 -23.71
CA GLY A 162 6.55 -19.87 -25.15
C GLY A 162 5.81 -18.62 -25.63
N ALA A 163 5.63 -17.60 -24.78
CA ALA A 163 5.07 -16.32 -25.18
C ALA A 163 6.08 -15.49 -25.99
N SER A 164 5.58 -14.67 -26.91
CA SER A 164 6.39 -13.83 -27.80
C SER A 164 6.46 -12.38 -27.31
N ARG A 165 7.65 -11.79 -27.23
CA ARG A 165 7.79 -10.37 -26.89
C ARG A 165 7.31 -9.48 -28.04
N LEU A 166 6.47 -8.49 -27.74
CA LEU A 166 6.09 -7.40 -28.64
C LEU A 166 7.29 -6.46 -28.88
N PHE A 167 8.06 -6.20 -27.82
CA PHE A 167 9.31 -5.45 -27.82
C PHE A 167 10.14 -5.80 -26.57
N GLU A 168 11.40 -5.36 -26.52
CA GLU A 168 12.29 -5.62 -25.38
C GLU A 168 11.72 -5.03 -24.09
N ARG A 169 11.90 -5.74 -22.96
CA ARG A 169 11.50 -5.27 -21.64
C ARG A 169 12.13 -3.90 -21.36
N ILE A 170 11.31 -2.94 -20.93
CA ILE A 170 11.76 -1.61 -20.56
C ILE A 170 11.97 -1.56 -19.05
N GLU A 171 13.16 -1.13 -18.60
CA GLU A 171 13.53 -1.05 -17.18
C GLU A 171 13.63 0.40 -16.71
N VAL A 172 12.69 0.83 -15.87
CA VAL A 172 12.55 2.20 -15.38
C VAL A 172 13.23 2.36 -14.02
N ASP A 173 14.16 3.33 -13.91
CA ASP A 173 14.79 3.72 -12.64
C ASP A 173 14.02 4.88 -12.00
N ARG A 174 13.48 4.69 -10.78
CA ARG A 174 12.81 5.71 -9.95
C ARG A 174 11.78 6.59 -10.67
N SER A 175 10.99 5.99 -11.57
CA SER A 175 9.98 6.69 -12.40
C SER A 175 10.55 7.71 -13.40
N ALA A 176 11.77 7.48 -13.92
CA ALA A 176 12.38 8.33 -14.92
C ALA A 176 11.47 8.56 -16.14
N SER A 177 11.12 9.83 -16.39
CA SER A 177 10.15 10.23 -17.43
C SER A 177 10.54 9.75 -18.83
N ALA A 178 11.79 9.93 -19.25
CA ALA A 178 12.25 9.55 -20.57
C ALA A 178 12.07 8.04 -20.87
N THR A 179 12.24 7.18 -19.87
CA THR A 179 12.07 5.73 -20.03
C THR A 179 10.59 5.34 -20.10
N ILE A 180 9.73 6.07 -19.39
CA ILE A 180 8.28 5.87 -19.47
C ILE A 180 7.73 6.41 -20.81
N GLU A 181 8.27 7.51 -21.33
CA GLU A 181 7.95 8.01 -22.67
C GLU A 181 8.25 6.96 -23.76
N GLN A 182 9.38 6.24 -23.65
CA GLN A 182 9.69 5.12 -24.55
C GLN A 182 8.59 4.05 -24.56
N TRP A 183 8.02 3.72 -23.40
CA TRP A 183 6.89 2.78 -23.30
C TRP A 183 5.68 3.27 -24.09
N PHE A 184 5.28 4.54 -23.94
CA PHE A 184 4.16 5.10 -24.67
C PHE A 184 4.43 5.28 -26.18
N GLN A 185 5.68 5.51 -26.58
CA GLN A 185 6.09 5.49 -27.99
C GLN A 185 5.88 4.10 -28.62
N HIS A 186 6.32 3.03 -27.93
CA HIS A 186 6.05 1.67 -28.38
C HIS A 186 4.55 1.35 -28.41
N LEU A 187 3.79 1.79 -27.41
CA LEU A 187 2.34 1.60 -27.35
C LEU A 187 1.63 2.24 -28.56
N SER A 188 2.05 3.44 -28.95
CA SER A 188 1.47 4.20 -30.06
C SER A 188 1.75 3.53 -31.41
N HIS A 189 2.99 3.03 -31.61
CA HIS A 189 3.33 2.21 -32.76
C HIS A 189 2.49 0.92 -32.84
N LEU A 190 2.23 0.26 -31.71
CA LEU A 190 1.42 -0.95 -31.66
C LEU A 190 -0.09 -0.70 -31.87
N ALA A 191 -0.58 0.48 -31.47
CA ALA A 191 -1.97 0.88 -31.64
C ALA A 191 -2.27 1.44 -33.04
N GLY A 192 -1.24 1.67 -33.87
CA GLY A 192 -1.38 2.23 -35.21
C GLY A 192 -1.76 3.72 -35.22
N THR A 193 -1.53 4.41 -34.10
CA THR A 193 -1.82 5.85 -33.92
C THR A 193 -0.50 6.62 -33.91
N SER A 194 -0.35 7.58 -34.82
CA SER A 194 0.81 8.51 -34.81
C SER A 194 0.74 9.53 -33.67
N ASP A 195 -0.43 9.68 -33.05
CA ASP A 195 -0.65 10.52 -31.88
C ASP A 195 -0.49 9.67 -30.62
N ALA A 196 0.74 9.59 -30.12
CA ALA A 196 0.94 9.17 -28.74
C ALA A 196 0.22 10.18 -27.85
N PRO A 197 -0.68 9.77 -26.93
CA PRO A 197 -1.16 10.69 -25.91
C PRO A 197 0.06 11.24 -25.17
N ASP A 198 0.14 12.57 -25.05
CA ASP A 198 1.19 13.27 -24.31
C ASP A 198 1.17 12.76 -22.86
N TRP A 199 2.02 11.77 -22.57
CA TRP A 199 2.21 11.29 -21.23
C TRP A 199 2.94 12.39 -20.46
N SER A 200 2.20 13.07 -19.58
CA SER A 200 2.77 13.95 -18.57
C SER A 200 2.39 13.41 -17.21
N ALA A 201 3.38 13.08 -16.39
CA ALA A 201 3.13 12.76 -14.99
C ALA A 201 2.43 13.96 -14.31
N PRO A 202 1.54 13.75 -13.32
CA PRO A 202 0.84 14.85 -12.67
C PRO A 202 1.83 15.95 -12.27
N ALA A 203 1.52 17.19 -12.66
CA ALA A 203 2.43 18.31 -12.48
C ALA A 203 2.73 18.53 -10.99
N PHE A 204 3.98 18.86 -10.69
CA PHE A 204 4.34 19.37 -9.38
C PHE A 204 3.63 20.72 -9.17
N GLY A 205 3.07 20.88 -7.98
CA GLY A 205 2.52 22.15 -7.53
C GLY A 205 3.48 22.85 -6.58
N ASP A 206 3.28 24.16 -6.46
CA ASP A 206 3.98 25.01 -5.51
C ASP A 206 3.33 24.89 -4.12
N TRP A 207 4.07 24.34 -3.16
CA TRP A 207 3.63 24.24 -1.76
C TRP A 207 4.54 25.06 -0.86
N ARG A 208 4.01 25.67 0.19
CA ARG A 208 4.77 26.47 1.14
C ARG A 208 5.10 25.62 2.35
N LEU A 209 6.38 25.62 2.75
CA LEU A 209 6.79 25.05 4.03
C LEU A 209 6.26 25.93 5.17
N MET A 210 5.17 25.51 5.80
CA MET A 210 4.46 26.28 6.83
C MET A 210 5.10 26.12 8.20
N ARG A 211 5.54 24.90 8.52
CA ARG A 211 6.13 24.57 9.81
C ARG A 211 7.14 23.44 9.68
N ARG A 212 8.20 23.54 10.48
CA ARG A 212 9.14 22.44 10.73
C ARG A 212 9.40 22.35 12.22
N GLN A 213 9.26 21.16 12.79
CA GLN A 213 9.53 20.91 14.21
C GLN A 213 10.28 19.59 14.39
N LEU A 214 11.41 19.62 15.11
CA LEU A 214 12.08 18.41 15.58
C LEU A 214 11.21 17.73 16.64
N LEU A 215 10.80 16.48 16.41
CA LEU A 215 9.93 15.74 17.32
C LEU A 215 10.67 14.90 18.37
N ASN A 216 11.95 14.59 18.16
CA ASN A 216 12.68 13.67 19.03
C ASN A 216 14.03 14.20 19.54
N PRO A 217 14.06 15.40 20.17
CA PRO A 217 15.30 15.92 20.76
C PRO A 217 15.83 14.94 21.81
N GLY A 218 17.13 14.63 21.72
CA GLY A 218 17.80 13.69 22.64
C GLY A 218 17.64 12.20 22.29
N SER A 219 17.00 11.87 21.16
CA SER A 219 16.92 10.49 20.68
C SER A 219 18.29 9.87 20.42
N ALA A 220 18.41 8.57 20.67
CA ALA A 220 19.58 7.78 20.32
C ALA A 220 19.70 7.47 18.81
N GLY A 221 18.81 7.98 17.96
CA GLY A 221 19.06 7.94 16.52
C GLY A 221 18.59 9.16 15.77
N GLY A 222 18.53 9.02 14.44
CA GLY A 222 18.44 10.17 13.54
C GLY A 222 17.28 11.12 13.86
N PRO A 223 17.52 12.46 13.81
CA PRO A 223 16.49 13.48 13.98
C PRO A 223 15.26 13.22 13.11
N ILE A 224 14.07 13.40 13.67
CA ILE A 224 12.80 13.26 12.95
C ILE A 224 11.99 14.55 13.06
N TYR A 225 11.51 15.03 11.93
CA TYR A 225 10.84 16.31 11.84
C TYR A 225 9.39 16.14 11.43
N HIS A 226 8.50 16.83 12.13
CA HIS A 226 7.18 17.17 11.63
C HIS A 226 7.32 18.32 10.64
N VAL A 227 6.78 18.14 9.43
CA VAL A 227 6.83 19.13 8.36
C VAL A 227 5.40 19.39 7.88
N GLU A 228 4.95 20.63 7.90
CA GLU A 228 3.63 21.03 7.42
C GLU A 228 3.77 21.82 6.12
N LEU A 229 3.00 21.43 5.11
CA LEU A 229 3.00 22.01 3.77
C LEU A 229 1.57 22.40 3.39
N ALA A 230 1.40 23.60 2.83
CA ALA A 230 0.12 24.07 2.30
C ALA A 230 0.29 24.54 0.84
N PRO A 231 -0.71 24.37 -0.04
CA PRO A 231 -0.59 24.85 -1.42
C PRO A 231 -0.45 26.38 -1.43
N LEU A 232 0.41 26.93 -2.31
CA LEU A 232 0.55 28.39 -2.44
C LEU A 232 -0.72 29.05 -2.99
N ALA A 233 -1.43 28.34 -3.87
CA ALA A 233 -2.64 28.80 -4.53
C ALA A 233 -3.60 27.64 -4.76
N GLY A 234 -4.90 27.96 -4.82
CA GLY A 234 -5.96 26.99 -5.06
C GLY A 234 -6.55 26.37 -3.79
N SER A 235 -7.60 25.56 -3.98
CA SER A 235 -8.15 24.72 -2.93
C SER A 235 -7.20 23.56 -2.64
N LEU A 236 -7.33 22.98 -1.43
CA LEU A 236 -6.68 21.72 -1.13
C LEU A 236 -7.09 20.66 -2.17
N PRO A 237 -6.12 20.03 -2.85
CA PRO A 237 -6.42 18.93 -3.76
C PRO A 237 -7.05 17.76 -3.00
N ASP A 238 -7.74 16.87 -3.71
CA ASP A 238 -8.38 15.72 -3.07
C ASP A 238 -7.36 14.62 -2.76
N TRP A 239 -7.09 14.39 -1.48
CA TRP A 239 -6.33 13.23 -1.00
C TRP A 239 -7.05 12.59 0.19
N GLN A 240 -6.74 11.33 0.43
CA GLN A 240 -7.29 10.57 1.54
C GLN A 240 -6.17 10.08 2.47
N SER A 241 -6.54 9.74 3.70
CA SER A 241 -5.62 9.06 4.61
C SER A 241 -5.07 7.80 3.93
N GLY A 242 -3.75 7.63 3.96
CA GLY A 242 -3.04 6.54 3.30
C GLY A 242 -2.43 6.91 1.96
N ASP A 243 -2.74 8.09 1.40
CA ASP A 243 -2.04 8.61 0.22
C ASP A 243 -0.62 9.08 0.54
N LEU A 244 0.15 9.25 -0.53
CA LEU A 244 1.55 9.66 -0.49
C LEU A 244 1.71 11.03 -1.14
N VAL A 245 2.85 11.66 -0.89
CA VAL A 245 3.34 12.76 -1.71
C VAL A 245 4.69 12.42 -2.31
N GLN A 246 4.96 13.01 -3.46
CA GLN A 246 6.28 13.06 -4.05
C GLN A 246 6.82 14.48 -3.92
N VAL A 247 8.00 14.62 -3.33
CA VAL A 247 8.70 15.89 -3.14
C VAL A 247 9.93 15.92 -4.04
N ALA A 248 10.02 16.93 -4.91
CA ALA A 248 11.19 17.15 -5.73
C ALA A 248 12.16 18.07 -4.96
N ALA A 249 13.36 17.56 -4.66
CA ALA A 249 14.42 18.37 -4.06
C ALA A 249 15.08 19.23 -5.17
N PRO A 250 15.42 20.50 -4.93
CA PRO A 250 16.02 21.36 -5.97
C PRO A 250 17.32 20.80 -6.58
N LEU A 251 18.10 20.04 -5.80
CA LEU A 251 19.34 19.42 -6.26
C LEU A 251 19.14 18.17 -7.12
N ASP A 252 17.94 17.59 -7.12
CA ASP A 252 17.60 16.40 -7.92
C ASP A 252 16.10 16.35 -8.23
N PRO A 253 15.61 17.29 -9.07
CA PRO A 253 14.18 17.39 -9.35
C PRO A 253 13.66 16.21 -10.19
N ALA A 254 14.55 15.47 -10.86
CA ALA A 254 14.20 14.35 -11.71
C ALA A 254 13.86 13.08 -10.92
N GLN A 255 14.27 12.98 -9.65
CA GLN A 255 14.08 11.77 -8.81
C GLN A 255 13.37 12.15 -7.50
N PRO A 256 12.06 12.47 -7.57
CA PRO A 256 11.31 12.93 -6.42
C PRO A 256 11.17 11.84 -5.36
N ARG A 257 11.17 12.25 -4.09
CA ARG A 257 11.09 11.34 -2.95
C ARG A 257 9.66 11.17 -2.45
N GLU A 258 9.25 9.93 -2.21
CA GLU A 258 7.94 9.59 -1.66
C GLU A 258 7.91 9.71 -0.12
N TYR A 259 6.80 10.22 0.40
CA TYR A 259 6.50 10.30 1.83
C TYR A 259 5.02 9.98 2.09
N SER A 260 4.74 9.18 3.13
CA SER A 260 3.38 8.94 3.61
C SER A 260 2.80 10.19 4.26
N ILE A 261 1.56 10.53 3.91
CA ILE A 261 0.88 11.69 4.47
C ILE A 261 0.42 11.39 5.90
N ALA A 262 0.85 12.23 6.85
CA ALA A 262 0.54 12.14 8.27
C ALA A 262 -0.69 12.95 8.70
N SER A 263 -1.35 13.66 7.78
CA SER A 263 -2.54 14.47 8.00
C SER A 263 -3.76 13.97 7.21
N ILE A 264 -4.90 14.60 7.46
CA ILE A 264 -6.12 14.48 6.67
C ILE A 264 -6.48 15.84 6.06
N PRO A 265 -7.33 15.93 5.02
CA PRO A 265 -7.73 17.22 4.43
C PRO A 265 -8.24 18.25 5.44
N HIS A 266 -8.87 17.80 6.53
CA HIS A 266 -9.34 18.65 7.62
C HIS A 266 -8.24 19.43 8.34
N ASP A 267 -6.97 19.00 8.24
CA ASP A 267 -5.83 19.69 8.84
C ASP A 267 -5.40 20.96 8.08
N GLY A 268 -5.96 21.21 6.89
CA GLY A 268 -5.62 22.42 6.12
C GLY A 268 -4.36 22.30 5.28
N GLY A 269 -3.66 21.15 5.32
CA GLY A 269 -2.41 20.92 4.59
C GLY A 269 -1.90 19.49 4.69
N VAL A 270 -0.80 19.23 3.99
CA VAL A 270 -0.09 17.95 4.04
C VAL A 270 0.95 18.01 5.16
N HIS A 271 0.88 17.04 6.07
CA HIS A 271 1.87 16.89 7.13
C HIS A 271 2.72 15.67 6.82
N LEU A 272 4.04 15.79 6.96
CA LEU A 272 5.00 14.72 6.76
C LEU A 272 5.77 14.47 8.06
N LEU A 273 6.22 13.22 8.22
CA LEU A 273 7.17 12.86 9.26
C LEU A 273 8.48 12.40 8.61
N VAL A 274 9.47 13.28 8.62
CA VAL A 274 10.71 13.11 7.84
C VAL A 274 11.85 12.78 8.79
N ARG A 275 12.37 11.56 8.71
CA ARG A 275 13.64 11.22 9.36
C ARG A 275 14.78 11.77 8.51
N GLN A 276 15.61 12.62 9.12
CA GLN A 276 16.79 13.18 8.45
C GLN A 276 17.81 12.06 8.23
N HIS A 277 18.13 11.80 6.97
CA HIS A 277 19.18 10.86 6.61
C HIS A 277 20.52 11.58 6.53
N ALA A 278 21.54 11.00 7.16
CA ALA A 278 22.92 11.44 7.06
C ALA A 278 23.76 10.32 6.46
N HIS A 279 24.54 10.65 5.44
CA HIS A 279 25.50 9.75 4.82
C HIS A 279 26.75 9.62 5.71
N PRO A 280 27.59 8.59 5.50
CA PRO A 280 28.82 8.39 6.28
C PRO A 280 29.81 9.56 6.20
N ASP A 281 29.78 10.34 5.12
CA ASP A 281 30.60 11.54 4.92
C ASP A 281 30.05 12.79 5.64
N GLY A 282 28.92 12.66 6.35
CA GLY A 282 28.25 13.75 7.07
C GLY A 282 27.31 14.59 6.21
N SER A 283 27.24 14.34 4.89
CA SER A 283 26.26 15.00 4.03
C SER A 283 24.84 14.51 4.33
N LEU A 284 23.85 15.36 4.09
CA LEU A 284 22.44 15.00 4.28
C LEU A 284 21.85 14.44 2.99
N GLY A 285 20.95 13.47 3.11
CA GLY A 285 20.25 12.92 1.95
C GLY A 285 19.40 13.99 1.28
N LEU A 286 19.41 14.06 -0.05
CA LEU A 286 18.92 15.20 -0.85
C LEU A 286 17.55 15.74 -0.42
N ALA A 287 16.50 14.92 -0.43
CA ALA A 287 15.15 15.35 -0.04
C ALA A 287 14.98 15.53 1.48
N SER A 288 15.53 14.62 2.28
CA SER A 288 15.42 14.70 3.74
C SER A 288 16.16 15.92 4.31
N GLY A 289 17.37 16.21 3.81
CA GLY A 289 18.18 17.37 4.18
C GLY A 289 17.56 18.67 3.68
N TRP A 290 17.01 18.67 2.46
CA TRP A 290 16.23 19.80 1.94
C TRP A 290 15.11 20.20 2.90
N LEU A 291 14.21 19.27 3.22
CA LEU A 291 13.04 19.55 4.05
C LEU A 291 13.40 19.84 5.52
N THR A 292 14.47 19.24 6.05
CA THR A 292 14.76 19.29 7.49
C THR A 292 15.81 20.32 7.90
N ALA A 293 16.70 20.75 7.00
CA ALA A 293 17.82 21.62 7.33
C ALA A 293 18.01 22.81 6.37
N GLN A 294 17.79 22.62 5.07
CA GLN A 294 18.19 23.61 4.06
C GLN A 294 17.07 24.61 3.73
N ALA A 295 15.84 24.16 3.54
CA ALA A 295 14.70 25.03 3.27
C ALA A 295 14.37 25.89 4.50
N ALA A 296 14.06 27.17 4.31
CA ALA A 296 13.49 28.02 5.35
C ALA A 296 11.97 27.82 5.43
N VAL A 297 11.40 28.00 6.63
CA VAL A 297 9.94 28.12 6.75
C VAL A 297 9.49 29.34 5.93
N GLY A 298 8.52 29.14 5.05
CA GLY A 298 8.07 30.11 4.05
C GLY A 298 8.51 29.79 2.62
N ASP A 299 9.54 28.95 2.44
CA ASP A 299 10.04 28.57 1.12
C ASP A 299 9.04 27.70 0.34
N VAL A 300 9.19 27.73 -0.98
CA VAL A 300 8.42 26.90 -1.91
C VAL A 300 9.06 25.52 -2.03
N VAL A 301 8.23 24.49 -1.92
CA VAL A 301 8.53 23.08 -2.09
C VAL A 301 7.71 22.58 -3.27
N GLN A 302 8.39 22.00 -4.25
CA GLN A 302 7.75 21.32 -5.36
C GLN A 302 7.21 19.97 -4.87
N LEU A 303 5.88 19.84 -4.86
CA LEU A 303 5.20 18.65 -4.37
C LEU A 303 4.06 18.23 -5.30
N ARG A 304 3.87 16.93 -5.46
CA ARG A 304 2.62 16.37 -6.02
C ARG A 304 2.04 15.28 -5.14
N LEU A 305 0.72 15.19 -5.14
CA LEU A 305 0.01 14.12 -4.45
C LEU A 305 0.01 12.84 -5.28
N ARG A 306 0.04 11.71 -4.58
CA ARG A 306 -0.03 10.39 -5.16
C ARG A 306 -1.09 9.55 -4.46
N GLN A 307 -2.03 9.04 -5.24
CA GLN A 307 -3.01 8.11 -4.72
C GLN A 307 -2.34 6.77 -4.39
N HIS A 308 -2.57 6.27 -3.18
CA HIS A 308 -2.11 4.95 -2.74
C HIS A 308 -3.30 4.12 -2.28
N ARG A 309 -4.14 3.73 -3.23
CA ARG A 309 -5.42 3.04 -2.99
C ARG A 309 -5.27 1.78 -2.15
N ARG A 310 -4.15 1.06 -2.31
CA ARG A 310 -3.82 -0.15 -1.54
C ARG A 310 -3.55 0.11 -0.06
N PHE A 311 -3.33 1.37 0.34
CA PHE A 311 -3.18 1.77 1.73
C PHE A 311 -4.25 2.77 2.20
N ARG A 312 -5.16 3.22 1.34
CA ARG A 312 -6.37 3.96 1.79
C ARG A 312 -7.28 3.13 2.71
N LEU A 313 -8.27 3.79 3.32
CA LEU A 313 -9.30 3.08 4.09
C LEU A 313 -10.26 2.30 3.18
N GLU A 314 -10.80 2.93 2.13
CA GLU A 314 -11.75 2.30 1.18
C GLU A 314 -12.85 1.51 1.93
N ASP A 315 -13.08 0.25 1.54
CA ASP A 315 -14.03 -0.68 2.17
C ASP A 315 -13.73 -1.00 3.65
N ASN A 316 -12.58 -0.56 4.19
CA ASN A 316 -12.20 -0.73 5.58
C ASN A 316 -12.66 0.42 6.49
N ALA A 317 -13.30 1.46 5.96
CA ALA A 317 -13.71 2.63 6.74
C ALA A 317 -14.57 2.31 7.98
N GLN A 318 -15.44 1.30 7.93
CA GLN A 318 -16.38 0.94 9.01
C GLN A 318 -15.96 -0.28 9.85
N ARG A 319 -14.92 -1.02 9.42
CA ARG A 319 -14.49 -2.23 10.14
C ARG A 319 -13.46 -1.89 11.23
N PRO A 320 -13.20 -2.79 12.19
CA PRO A 320 -12.14 -2.60 13.17
C PRO A 320 -10.77 -2.56 12.48
N LEU A 321 -9.84 -1.74 12.98
CA LEU A 321 -8.47 -1.69 12.44
C LEU A 321 -7.43 -2.07 13.49
N ILE A 322 -6.47 -2.90 13.05
CA ILE A 322 -5.19 -3.12 13.74
C ILE A 322 -4.12 -2.38 12.91
N LEU A 323 -3.56 -1.33 13.49
CA LEU A 323 -2.56 -0.46 12.89
C LEU A 323 -1.21 -0.81 13.51
N ILE A 324 -0.22 -1.20 12.71
CA ILE A 324 1.07 -1.68 13.18
C ILE A 324 2.16 -0.85 12.51
N GLY A 325 3.04 -0.23 13.28
CA GLY A 325 4.14 0.52 12.66
C GLY A 325 5.26 0.89 13.61
N ASN A 326 6.36 1.38 13.03
CA ASN A 326 7.50 1.84 13.78
C ASN A 326 8.10 3.15 13.24
N GLY A 327 8.72 3.93 14.10
CA GLY A 327 9.41 5.18 13.73
C GLY A 327 8.54 6.10 12.87
N SER A 328 9.03 6.47 11.67
CA SER A 328 8.31 7.32 10.72
C SER A 328 7.05 6.67 10.13
N GLY A 329 6.89 5.35 10.26
CA GLY A 329 5.70 4.62 9.83
C GLY A 329 4.42 5.04 10.55
N ILE A 330 4.52 5.74 11.69
CA ILE A 330 3.36 6.36 12.33
C ILE A 330 2.66 7.39 11.44
N ALA A 331 3.32 7.95 10.41
CA ALA A 331 2.74 8.93 9.51
C ALA A 331 1.43 8.43 8.87
N GLY A 332 1.49 7.37 8.06
CA GLY A 332 0.30 6.83 7.40
C GLY A 332 -0.77 6.36 8.39
N LEU A 333 -0.35 5.74 9.50
CA LEU A 333 -1.27 5.24 10.53
C LEU A 333 -1.98 6.37 11.27
N ARG A 334 -1.28 7.47 11.57
CA ARG A 334 -1.84 8.68 12.17
C ARG A 334 -2.93 9.26 11.26
N GLY A 335 -2.67 9.36 9.96
CA GLY A 335 -3.68 9.80 8.98
C GLY A 335 -4.96 8.97 9.06
N HIS A 336 -4.85 7.64 9.16
CA HIS A 336 -6.01 6.76 9.33
C HIS A 336 -6.72 6.97 10.66
N LEU A 337 -6.00 7.06 11.78
CA LEU A 337 -6.60 7.31 13.09
C LEU A 337 -7.38 8.62 13.09
N LYS A 338 -6.79 9.72 12.59
CA LYS A 338 -7.48 11.02 12.49
C LYS A 338 -8.77 10.94 11.68
N SER A 339 -8.69 10.36 10.47
CA SER A 339 -9.85 10.18 9.59
C SER A 339 -10.97 9.40 10.28
N ARG A 340 -10.60 8.32 10.98
CA ARG A 340 -11.55 7.42 11.65
C ARG A 340 -12.16 8.04 12.90
N VAL A 341 -11.36 8.68 13.74
CA VAL A 341 -11.84 9.38 14.94
C VAL A 341 -12.81 10.49 14.56
N LEU A 342 -12.48 11.26 13.51
CA LEU A 342 -13.37 12.30 12.97
C LEU A 342 -14.68 11.70 12.43
N ALA A 343 -14.61 10.53 11.79
CA ALA A 343 -15.78 9.78 11.32
C ALA A 343 -16.54 9.00 12.42
N GLY A 344 -16.21 9.19 13.70
CA GLY A 344 -16.87 8.52 14.82
C GLY A 344 -16.50 7.04 15.01
N GLN A 345 -15.48 6.54 14.32
CA GLN A 345 -15.05 5.14 14.38
C GLN A 345 -14.09 4.91 15.53
N ARG A 346 -14.53 4.14 16.53
CA ARG A 346 -13.80 3.91 17.79
C ARG A 346 -13.06 2.57 17.86
N ARG A 347 -13.31 1.64 16.93
CA ARG A 347 -12.71 0.30 16.95
C ARG A 347 -11.31 0.30 16.33
N ASN A 348 -10.37 0.90 17.04
CA ASN A 348 -8.99 1.08 16.59
C ASN A 348 -8.01 0.44 17.59
N TRP A 349 -6.98 -0.19 17.06
CA TRP A 349 -5.86 -0.71 17.83
C TRP A 349 -4.57 -0.26 17.19
N LEU A 350 -3.71 0.41 17.95
CA LEU A 350 -2.36 0.78 17.52
C LEU A 350 -1.32 -0.09 18.24
N ILE A 351 -0.46 -0.74 17.45
CA ILE A 351 0.76 -1.38 17.91
C ILE A 351 1.92 -0.55 17.34
N PHE A 352 2.58 0.23 18.18
CA PHE A 352 3.62 1.17 17.74
C PHE A 352 4.95 0.91 18.46
N GLY A 353 6.06 1.05 17.73
CA GLY A 353 7.38 0.88 18.33
C GLY A 353 8.42 1.88 17.86
N GLU A 354 9.36 2.19 18.74
CA GLU A 354 10.53 3.03 18.44
C GLU A 354 11.67 2.75 19.44
N ARG A 355 12.69 3.60 19.54
CA ARG A 355 13.83 3.42 20.44
C ARG A 355 13.45 3.71 21.88
N ASN A 356 13.15 4.95 22.23
CA ASN A 356 12.95 5.38 23.60
C ASN A 356 11.62 6.13 23.78
N ALA A 357 10.84 5.81 24.81
CA ALA A 357 9.57 6.49 25.06
C ALA A 357 9.75 8.00 25.28
N ALA A 358 10.79 8.37 26.04
CA ALA A 358 11.03 9.76 26.44
C ALA A 358 11.29 10.70 25.25
N HIS A 359 11.89 10.19 24.18
CA HIS A 359 12.31 11.01 23.04
C HIS A 359 11.51 10.71 21.78
N ASP A 360 11.07 9.47 21.59
CA ASP A 360 10.61 9.01 20.28
C ASP A 360 9.16 8.52 20.26
N PHE A 361 8.39 8.73 21.33
CA PHE A 361 6.94 8.54 21.25
C PHE A 361 6.31 9.70 20.48
N HIS A 362 6.45 9.65 19.15
CA HIS A 362 5.96 10.69 18.25
C HIS A 362 4.44 10.86 18.38
N TYR A 363 3.98 12.12 18.43
CA TYR A 363 2.57 12.46 18.62
C TYR A 363 1.94 11.88 19.91
N ARG A 364 2.76 11.68 20.97
CA ARG A 364 2.34 11.16 22.27
C ARG A 364 1.02 11.75 22.77
N GLU A 365 0.94 13.08 22.87
CA GLU A 365 -0.23 13.77 23.43
C GLU A 365 -1.52 13.44 22.67
N GLU A 366 -1.45 13.39 21.33
CA GLU A 366 -2.60 13.07 20.47
C GLU A 366 -3.01 11.60 20.62
N ILE A 367 -2.04 10.68 20.66
CA ILE A 367 -2.28 9.24 20.82
C ILE A 367 -2.84 8.92 22.22
N GLU A 368 -2.26 9.50 23.27
CA GLU A 368 -2.72 9.36 24.65
C GLU A 368 -4.12 9.96 24.82
N HIS A 369 -4.42 11.08 24.14
CA HIS A 369 -5.77 11.65 24.11
C HIS A 369 -6.79 10.69 23.49
N TRP A 370 -6.50 10.13 22.30
CA TRP A 370 -7.40 9.13 21.69
C TRP A 370 -7.55 7.87 22.53
N HIS A 371 -6.50 7.48 23.25
CA HIS A 371 -6.60 6.34 24.16
C HIS A 371 -7.53 6.66 25.33
N ALA A 372 -7.37 7.83 25.96
CA ALA A 372 -8.17 8.27 27.09
C ALA A 372 -9.65 8.53 26.73
N SER A 373 -9.94 9.01 25.51
CA SER A 373 -11.30 9.26 25.02
C SER A 373 -12.04 7.98 24.59
N GLY A 374 -11.35 6.83 24.52
CA GLY A 374 -11.89 5.58 23.99
C GLY A 374 -11.94 5.50 22.46
N ASP A 375 -11.34 6.46 21.76
CA ASP A 375 -11.14 6.46 20.30
C ASP A 375 -10.13 5.40 19.85
N LEU A 376 -9.14 5.13 20.70
CA LEU A 376 -8.09 4.13 20.52
C LEU A 376 -8.12 3.17 21.71
N PRO A 377 -9.12 2.27 21.80
CA PRO A 377 -9.32 1.41 22.96
C PRO A 377 -8.14 0.45 23.24
N ARG A 378 -7.28 0.20 22.25
CA ARG A 378 -6.09 -0.64 22.40
C ARG A 378 -4.85 0.08 21.90
N LEU A 379 -3.84 0.13 22.76
CA LEU A 379 -2.54 0.75 22.48
C LEU A 379 -1.45 -0.15 23.06
N ASP A 380 -0.62 -0.72 22.20
CA ASP A 380 0.52 -1.54 22.58
C ASP A 380 1.81 -0.87 22.10
N LEU A 381 2.69 -0.52 23.03
CA LEU A 381 3.93 0.21 22.76
C LEU A 381 5.16 -0.68 22.92
N ALA A 382 6.10 -0.56 22.00
CA ALA A 382 7.38 -1.28 22.00
C ALA A 382 8.56 -0.31 21.89
N PHE A 383 9.19 0.02 23.02
CA PHE A 383 10.40 0.82 23.05
C PHE A 383 11.62 -0.09 23.20
N SER A 384 12.44 -0.16 22.15
CA SER A 384 13.52 -1.15 22.02
C SER A 384 14.80 -0.81 22.82
N ARG A 385 14.82 0.34 23.50
CA ARG A 385 15.99 0.87 24.23
C ARG A 385 15.68 1.30 25.67
N ASP A 386 14.45 1.14 26.15
CA ASP A 386 14.07 1.49 27.52
C ASP A 386 14.40 0.39 28.54
N GLN A 387 14.80 -0.79 28.06
CA GLN A 387 15.15 -1.97 28.85
C GLN A 387 16.29 -2.76 28.20
N ALA A 388 16.90 -3.69 28.95
CA ALA A 388 18.03 -4.49 28.48
C ALA A 388 17.66 -5.44 27.31
N GLU A 389 16.50 -6.11 27.41
CA GLU A 389 15.99 -6.97 26.35
C GLU A 389 15.19 -6.15 25.33
N ARG A 390 15.63 -6.17 24.06
CA ARG A 390 14.97 -5.38 23.02
C ARG A 390 13.58 -5.94 22.73
N THR A 391 12.58 -5.09 22.82
CA THR A 391 11.20 -5.41 22.43
C THR A 391 10.80 -4.63 21.19
N TYR A 392 10.20 -5.32 20.22
CA TYR A 392 9.71 -4.75 18.98
C TYR A 392 8.20 -4.99 18.79
N VAL A 393 7.63 -4.41 17.74
CA VAL A 393 6.19 -4.51 17.45
C VAL A 393 5.74 -5.95 17.18
N GLN A 394 6.58 -6.77 16.54
CA GLN A 394 6.28 -8.19 16.31
C GLN A 394 6.22 -8.99 17.62
N ASP A 395 6.94 -8.58 18.65
CA ASP A 395 6.90 -9.24 19.96
C ASP A 395 5.60 -8.90 20.69
N ARG A 396 5.17 -7.63 20.62
CA ARG A 396 3.84 -7.21 21.09
C ARG A 396 2.72 -7.91 20.35
N LEU A 397 2.87 -8.10 19.04
CA LEU A 397 1.92 -8.82 18.22
C LEU A 397 1.81 -10.29 18.65
N ARG A 398 2.95 -10.98 18.85
CA ARG A 398 2.97 -12.36 19.35
C ARG A 398 2.36 -12.48 20.74
N GLY A 399 2.70 -11.57 21.65
CA GLY A 399 2.13 -11.53 23.00
C GLY A 399 0.61 -11.32 23.03
N ASN A 400 0.04 -10.74 21.97
CA ASN A 400 -1.39 -10.47 21.83
C ASN A 400 -2.09 -11.41 20.83
N ALA A 401 -1.51 -12.58 20.52
CA ALA A 401 -1.98 -13.44 19.42
C ALA A 401 -3.48 -13.80 19.46
N ASP A 402 -4.02 -14.14 20.63
CA ASP A 402 -5.43 -14.52 20.76
C ASP A 402 -6.37 -13.35 20.51
N GLU A 403 -6.00 -12.15 20.96
CA GLU A 403 -6.77 -10.94 20.70
C GLU A 403 -6.70 -10.55 19.22
N VAL A 404 -5.54 -10.65 18.57
CA VAL A 404 -5.40 -10.40 17.13
C VAL A 404 -6.34 -11.32 16.35
N LYS A 405 -6.36 -12.62 16.69
CA LYS A 405 -7.31 -13.58 16.10
C LYS A 405 -8.76 -13.17 16.33
N LEU A 406 -9.12 -12.73 17.54
CA LEU A 406 -10.47 -12.27 17.86
C LEU A 406 -10.88 -11.06 17.01
N TRP A 407 -10.02 -10.06 16.88
CA TRP A 407 -10.28 -8.89 16.04
C TRP A 407 -10.47 -9.28 14.58
N LEU A 408 -9.64 -10.18 14.06
CA LEU A 408 -9.75 -10.68 12.69
C LEU A 408 -11.05 -11.46 12.44
N GLN A 409 -11.49 -12.28 13.40
CA GLN A 409 -12.78 -12.96 13.37
C GLN A 409 -13.95 -11.96 13.34
N GLN A 410 -13.79 -10.82 14.02
CA GLN A 410 -14.76 -9.71 14.01
C GLN A 410 -14.66 -8.81 12.77
N GLY A 411 -13.91 -9.23 11.75
CA GLY A 411 -13.82 -8.52 10.48
C GLY A 411 -12.73 -7.45 10.42
N ALA A 412 -11.78 -7.41 11.36
CA ALA A 412 -10.73 -6.40 11.34
C ALA A 412 -9.87 -6.43 10.08
N ALA A 413 -9.31 -5.28 9.71
CA ALA A 413 -8.21 -5.17 8.75
C ALA A 413 -6.91 -4.77 9.46
N ILE A 414 -5.80 -5.25 8.93
CA ILE A 414 -4.44 -4.97 9.37
C ILE A 414 -3.80 -3.98 8.40
N TYR A 415 -3.22 -2.92 8.95
CA TYR A 415 -2.47 -1.90 8.24
C TYR A 415 -1.07 -1.82 8.82
N ILE A 416 -0.05 -2.01 7.99
CA ILE A 416 1.35 -1.97 8.39
C ILE A 416 2.04 -0.80 7.72
N CYS A 417 2.72 0.06 8.49
CA CYS A 417 3.52 1.14 7.92
C CYS A 417 4.87 1.31 8.64
N GLY A 418 5.93 1.54 7.88
CA GLY A 418 7.27 1.79 8.41
C GLY A 418 8.36 1.02 7.66
N SER A 419 9.40 0.64 8.38
CA SER A 419 10.59 0.06 7.75
C SER A 419 10.32 -1.30 7.12
N LEU A 420 10.65 -1.44 5.84
CA LEU A 420 10.67 -2.72 5.14
C LEU A 420 11.71 -3.66 5.77
N ALA A 421 12.92 -3.16 5.95
CA ALA A 421 14.02 -3.89 6.54
C ALA A 421 13.78 -4.14 8.03
N GLY A 422 13.51 -5.40 8.39
CA GLY A 422 13.34 -5.84 9.78
C GLY A 422 11.91 -5.77 10.30
N MET A 423 11.28 -4.59 10.37
CA MET A 423 9.94 -4.47 10.98
C MET A 423 8.87 -5.20 10.16
N ALA A 424 8.72 -4.84 8.89
CA ALA A 424 7.67 -5.42 8.04
C ALA A 424 7.82 -6.94 7.92
N GLY A 425 9.04 -7.44 7.71
CA GLY A 425 9.33 -8.87 7.65
C GLY A 425 9.05 -9.59 8.97
N GLY A 426 9.43 -8.99 10.11
CA GLY A 426 9.16 -9.57 11.43
C GLY A 426 7.67 -9.64 11.78
N VAL A 427 6.89 -8.63 11.36
CA VAL A 427 5.43 -8.62 11.52
C VAL A 427 4.78 -9.66 10.60
N ASP A 428 5.20 -9.74 9.32
CA ASP A 428 4.68 -10.74 8.38
C ASP A 428 4.92 -12.17 8.89
N GLN A 429 6.14 -12.45 9.37
CA GLN A 429 6.49 -13.73 9.98
C GLN A 429 5.62 -14.02 11.21
N ALA A 430 5.46 -13.06 12.13
CA ALA A 430 4.65 -13.25 13.34
C ALA A 430 3.17 -13.53 12.99
N LEU A 431 2.63 -12.84 11.98
CA LEU A 431 1.28 -13.10 11.49
C LEU A 431 1.18 -14.47 10.80
N GLN A 432 2.20 -14.89 10.03
CA GLN A 432 2.22 -16.18 9.35
C GLN A 432 2.29 -17.33 10.36
N GLU A 433 3.10 -17.20 11.42
CA GLU A 433 3.15 -18.15 12.55
C GLU A 433 1.78 -18.24 13.25
N MET A 434 1.08 -17.12 13.38
CA MET A 434 -0.19 -17.01 14.10
C MET A 434 -1.41 -17.53 13.30
N LEU A 435 -1.47 -17.25 12.00
CA LEU A 435 -2.65 -17.43 11.15
C LEU A 435 -2.45 -18.46 10.04
N GLY A 436 -1.20 -18.73 9.66
CA GLY A 436 -0.85 -19.48 8.47
C GLY A 436 -0.90 -18.64 7.18
N ARG A 437 -0.07 -19.01 6.20
CA ARG A 437 0.03 -18.29 4.92
C ARG A 437 -1.30 -18.20 4.15
N PRO A 438 -2.13 -19.27 4.04
CA PRO A 438 -3.40 -19.19 3.32
C PRO A 438 -4.38 -18.16 3.89
N ALA A 439 -4.39 -17.97 5.21
CA ALA A 439 -5.27 -16.99 5.85
C ALA A 439 -4.81 -15.55 5.57
N LEU A 440 -3.50 -15.31 5.58
CA LEU A 440 -2.93 -14.01 5.22
C LEU A 440 -3.18 -13.65 3.75
N ASP A 441 -2.97 -14.59 2.84
CA ASP A 441 -3.25 -14.38 1.42
C ASP A 441 -4.75 -14.08 1.19
N ALA A 442 -5.64 -14.74 1.94
CA ALA A 442 -7.08 -14.44 1.91
C ALA A 442 -7.39 -13.02 2.43
N LEU A 443 -6.75 -12.58 3.52
CA LEU A 443 -6.89 -11.20 4.01
C LEU A 443 -6.37 -10.19 2.99
N ALA A 444 -5.24 -10.46 2.33
CA ALA A 444 -4.70 -9.61 1.28
C ALA A 444 -5.66 -9.50 0.07
N ALA A 445 -6.20 -10.63 -0.39
CA ALA A 445 -7.18 -10.69 -1.47
C ALA A 445 -8.50 -9.96 -1.11
N GLU A 446 -8.90 -9.96 0.17
CA GLU A 446 -10.04 -9.19 0.67
C GLU A 446 -9.73 -7.70 0.91
N GLY A 447 -8.49 -7.24 0.63
CA GLY A 447 -8.05 -5.88 0.93
C GLY A 447 -7.99 -5.56 2.42
N ARG A 448 -7.88 -6.59 3.27
CA ARG A 448 -7.81 -6.52 4.74
C ARG A 448 -6.41 -6.63 5.30
N TYR A 449 -5.43 -6.89 4.46
CA TYR A 449 -4.01 -6.82 4.80
C TYR A 449 -3.37 -5.80 3.87
N ARG A 450 -3.03 -4.63 4.41
CA ARG A 450 -2.53 -3.47 3.66
C ARG A 450 -1.21 -2.99 4.22
N ARG A 451 -0.27 -2.62 3.35
CA ARG A 451 1.10 -2.31 3.72
C ARG A 451 1.60 -1.07 2.98
N ASP A 452 2.20 -0.14 3.71
CA ASP A 452 2.97 1.00 3.21
C ASP A 452 4.35 0.98 3.86
N VAL A 453 5.25 0.23 3.25
CA VAL A 453 6.57 -0.09 3.79
C VAL A 453 7.65 0.41 2.84
N TYR A 454 8.79 0.82 3.39
CA TYR A 454 9.87 1.45 2.62
C TYR A 454 11.26 1.24 3.23
#